data_AF-A0A966VWE2-F1
#
_entry.id   AF-A0A966VWE2-F1
#
_cell.length_a   1.000
_cell.length_b   1.000
_cell.length_c   1.000
_cell.angle_alpha   90.00
_cell.angle_beta   90.00
_cell.angle_gamma   90.00
#
_symmetry.space_group_name_H-M   'P 1'
#
loop_
_entity.id
_entity.type
_entity.pdbx_description
1 polymer ?
#
loop_
_entity_poly.entity_id
_entity_poly.type
_entity_poly.pdbx_seq_one_letter_code
_entity_poly.pdbx_strand_id
1 'polypeptide(L)'
;DHGTDWESVLSVLGPKPIDALQADTGALIDLRRETLSALEQAVRGGLDPVDTAEFWGKEDYALRLACIESWLVERVRHWAMAGQGSAEPLFAALEDLREARQWTDTPVSKPLALERLLWRINATAPNRRPG
;
A
#
# COMPACT_ATOMS: atom_id res chain seq x y z
N ASP A 1 22.23 8.53 18.46
CA ASP A 1 22.69 8.67 17.07
C ASP A 1 21.79 7.81 16.20
N HIS A 2 20.69 8.38 15.70
CA HIS A 2 19.73 7.62 14.91
C HIS A 2 20.05 7.87 13.45
N GLY A 3 20.90 7.01 12.89
CA GLY A 3 21.14 7.01 11.45
C GLY A 3 19.82 6.83 10.71
N THR A 4 19.69 7.52 9.57
CA THR A 4 18.51 7.42 8.70
C THR A 4 18.20 5.96 8.40
N ASP A 5 16.94 5.55 8.62
CA ASP A 5 16.44 4.23 8.24
C ASP A 5 16.28 4.14 6.71
N TRP A 6 17.40 3.85 6.04
CA TRP A 6 17.47 3.77 4.59
C TRP A 6 16.64 2.62 4.00
N GLU A 7 16.41 1.55 4.75
CA GLU A 7 15.55 0.45 4.29
C GLU A 7 14.11 0.95 4.14
N SER A 8 13.60 1.65 5.14
CA SER A 8 12.27 2.28 5.07
C SER A 8 12.17 3.28 3.93
N VAL A 9 13.16 4.18 3.77
CA VAL A 9 13.17 5.19 2.69
C VAL A 9 13.15 4.53 1.30
N LEU A 10 14.02 3.54 1.07
CA LEU A 10 14.13 2.88 -0.23
C LEU A 10 12.91 2.04 -0.58
N SER A 11 12.21 1.48 0.42
CA SER A 11 10.96 0.75 0.20
C SER A 11 9.83 1.63 -0.36
N VAL A 12 9.83 2.93 -0.06
CA VAL A 12 8.84 3.90 -0.59
C VAL A 12 9.22 4.36 -2.00
N LEU A 13 10.51 4.54 -2.27
CA LEU A 13 11.00 5.05 -3.56
C LEU A 13 11.11 3.97 -4.64
N GLY A 14 11.11 2.69 -4.25
CA GLY A 14 11.11 1.55 -5.15
C GLY A 14 12.27 1.60 -6.15
N PRO A 15 12.02 1.57 -7.47
CA PRO A 15 13.08 1.48 -8.49
C PRO A 15 13.89 2.76 -8.68
N LYS A 16 13.64 3.83 -7.92
CA LYS A 16 14.33 5.12 -8.02
C LYS A 16 15.15 5.45 -6.76
N PRO A 17 16.18 4.66 -6.43
CA PRO A 17 16.96 4.85 -5.19
C PRO A 17 17.76 6.16 -5.17
N ILE A 18 18.07 6.73 -6.33
CA ILE A 18 18.82 8.01 -6.43
C ILE A 18 17.96 9.20 -5.97
N ASP A 19 16.64 9.14 -6.14
CA ASP A 19 15.72 10.21 -5.71
C ASP A 19 15.77 10.41 -4.18
N ALA A 20 16.22 9.39 -3.44
CA ALA A 20 16.38 9.43 -1.99
C ALA A 20 17.37 10.50 -1.51
N LEU A 21 18.32 10.90 -2.36
CA LEU A 21 19.32 11.93 -2.05
C LEU A 21 18.73 13.34 -1.97
N GLN A 22 17.54 13.54 -2.54
CA GLN A 22 16.85 14.83 -2.61
C GLN A 22 15.52 14.84 -1.85
N ALA A 23 15.09 13.67 -1.37
CA ALA A 23 13.83 13.53 -0.67
C ALA A 23 13.93 13.90 0.81
N ASP A 24 12.82 14.40 1.37
CA ASP A 24 12.66 14.48 2.81
C ASP A 24 12.47 13.06 3.38
N THR A 25 13.56 12.50 3.90
CA THR A 25 13.57 11.14 4.44
C THR A 25 12.69 10.99 5.67
N GLY A 26 12.51 12.05 6.47
CA GLY A 26 11.61 12.04 7.62
C GLY A 26 10.15 11.93 7.19
N ALA A 27 9.75 12.75 6.22
CA ALA A 27 8.40 12.71 5.66
C ALA A 27 8.09 11.35 5.00
N LEU A 28 9.06 10.74 4.29
CA LEU A 28 8.88 9.42 3.70
C LEU A 28 8.69 8.32 4.75
N ILE A 29 9.45 8.36 5.85
CA ILE A 29 9.31 7.39 6.95
C ILE A 29 7.93 7.52 7.62
N ASP A 30 7.48 8.75 7.86
CA ASP A 30 6.17 9.01 8.46
C ASP A 30 5.03 8.56 7.54
N LEU A 31 5.08 8.92 6.25
CA LEU A 31 4.13 8.46 5.23
C LEU A 31 4.06 6.93 5.17
N ARG A 32 5.22 6.27 5.20
CA ARG A 32 5.29 4.81 5.20
C ARG A 32 4.59 4.23 6.42
N ARG A 33 4.92 4.72 7.61
CA ARG A 33 4.35 4.25 8.88
C ARG A 33 2.83 4.41 8.90
N GLU A 34 2.33 5.57 8.47
CA GLU A 34 0.90 5.84 8.35
C GLU A 34 0.21 4.88 7.38
N THR A 35 0.81 4.67 6.21
CA THR A 35 0.26 3.77 5.19
C THR A 35 0.17 2.36 5.73
N LEU A 36 1.24 1.85 6.33
CA LEU A 36 1.25 0.50 6.90
C LEU A 36 0.24 0.35 8.04
N SER A 37 0.12 1.34 8.91
CA SER A 37 -0.89 1.33 9.98
C SER A 37 -2.30 1.21 9.43
N ALA A 38 -2.63 1.97 8.38
CA ALA A 38 -3.92 1.91 7.71
C ALA A 38 -4.17 0.55 7.02
N LEU A 39 -3.16 -0.04 6.37
CA LEU A 39 -3.27 -1.37 5.76
C LEU A 39 -3.50 -2.47 6.81
N GLU A 40 -2.80 -2.38 7.95
CA GLU A 40 -3.03 -3.29 9.06
C GLU A 40 -4.42 -3.10 9.69
N GLN A 41 -4.98 -1.88 9.68
CA GLN A 41 -6.39 -1.66 10.04
C GLN A 41 -7.35 -2.25 9.00
N ALA A 42 -7.05 -2.14 7.71
CA ALA A 42 -7.86 -2.73 6.63
C ALA A 42 -7.96 -4.25 6.77
N VAL A 43 -6.85 -4.95 7.02
CA VAL A 43 -6.85 -6.41 7.24
C VAL A 43 -7.66 -6.81 8.48
N ARG A 44 -7.91 -5.88 9.41
CA ARG A 44 -8.77 -6.10 10.58
C ARG A 44 -10.23 -5.66 10.36
N GLY A 45 -10.58 -5.14 9.19
CA GLY A 45 -11.92 -4.63 8.90
C GLY A 45 -12.20 -3.22 9.41
N GLY A 46 -11.18 -2.49 9.89
CA GLY A 46 -11.33 -1.20 10.58
C GLY A 46 -11.02 0.04 9.75
N LEU A 47 -10.61 -0.12 8.49
CA LEU A 47 -10.34 1.01 7.59
C LEU A 47 -11.62 1.42 6.85
N ASP A 48 -11.88 2.72 6.75
CA ASP A 48 -12.83 3.28 5.77
C ASP A 48 -12.13 3.43 4.41
N PRO A 49 -12.44 2.59 3.40
CA PRO A 49 -11.74 2.61 2.13
C PRO A 49 -12.05 3.83 1.28
N VAL A 50 -13.23 4.44 1.45
CA VAL A 50 -13.70 5.57 0.62
C VAL A 50 -12.98 6.83 1.06
N ASP A 51 -13.08 7.17 2.35
CA ASP A 51 -12.46 8.39 2.89
C ASP A 51 -10.93 8.33 2.79
N THR A 52 -10.35 7.14 3.05
CA THR A 52 -8.90 6.94 2.91
C THR A 52 -8.45 7.13 1.47
N ALA A 53 -9.18 6.57 0.50
CA ALA A 53 -8.84 6.70 -0.91
C ALA A 53 -8.99 8.12 -1.43
N GLU A 54 -10.00 8.86 -0.98
CA GLU A 54 -10.20 10.27 -1.34
C GLU A 54 -9.04 11.14 -0.85
N PHE A 55 -8.56 10.88 0.38
CA PHE A 55 -7.42 11.61 0.95
C PHE A 55 -6.12 11.26 0.22
N TRP A 56 -5.76 9.98 0.14
CA TRP A 56 -4.52 9.51 -0.51
C TRP A 56 -4.53 9.67 -2.04
N GLY A 57 -5.70 9.79 -2.67
CA GLY A 57 -5.82 10.04 -4.09
C GLY A 57 -5.43 11.46 -4.49
N LYS A 58 -5.59 12.43 -3.57
CA LYS A 58 -5.22 13.84 -3.75
C LYS A 58 -3.75 14.08 -3.44
N GLU A 59 -3.23 13.43 -2.40
CA GLU A 59 -1.88 13.66 -1.88
C GLU A 59 -1.10 12.35 -1.81
N ASP A 60 0.17 12.39 -2.24
CA ASP A 60 1.13 11.29 -2.15
C ASP A 60 0.73 9.96 -2.82
N TYR A 61 -0.26 9.96 -3.71
CA TYR A 61 -0.80 8.78 -4.40
C TYR A 61 0.27 7.76 -4.82
N ALA A 62 1.29 8.20 -5.56
CA ALA A 62 2.35 7.32 -6.05
C ALA A 62 3.20 6.70 -4.93
N LEU A 63 3.50 7.48 -3.88
CA LEU A 63 4.26 7.01 -2.72
C LEU A 63 3.44 6.02 -1.88
N ARG A 64 2.13 6.26 -1.73
CA ARG A 64 1.19 5.34 -1.08
C ARG A 64 1.10 4.03 -1.84
N LEU A 65 0.99 4.05 -3.17
CA LEU A 65 1.01 2.83 -3.99
C LEU A 65 2.32 2.03 -3.84
N ALA A 66 3.47 2.70 -3.79
CA ALA A 66 4.76 2.04 -3.57
C ALA A 66 4.87 1.39 -2.18
N CYS A 67 4.33 2.04 -1.14
CA CYS A 67 4.21 1.45 0.19
C CYS A 67 3.32 0.19 0.18
N ILE A 68 2.16 0.26 -0.49
CA ILE A 68 1.23 -0.87 -0.63
C ILE A 68 1.88 -2.03 -1.38
N GLU A 69 2.64 -1.74 -2.46
CA GLU A 69 3.39 -2.75 -3.22
C GLU A 69 4.35 -3.51 -2.34
N SER A 70 5.22 -2.78 -1.61
CA SER A 70 6.21 -3.38 -0.72
C SER A 70 5.56 -4.24 0.37
N TRP A 71 4.44 -3.78 0.92
CA TRP A 71 3.66 -4.53 1.92
C TRP A 71 3.01 -5.81 1.35
N LEU A 72 2.44 -5.75 0.14
CA LEU A 72 1.86 -6.92 -0.53
C LEU A 72 2.95 -7.95 -0.90
N VAL A 73 4.08 -7.50 -1.44
CA VAL A 73 5.21 -8.35 -1.80
C VAL A 73 5.75 -9.09 -0.57
N GLU A 74 5.89 -8.41 0.57
CA GLU A 74 6.36 -9.05 1.80
C GLU A 74 5.38 -10.12 2.29
N ARG A 75 4.07 -9.86 2.20
CA ARG A 75 3.04 -10.88 2.53
C ARG A 75 3.07 -12.07 1.60
N VAL A 76 3.30 -11.87 0.30
CA VAL A 76 3.48 -12.97 -0.67
C VAL A 76 4.73 -13.78 -0.36
N ARG A 77 5.87 -13.13 0.00
CA ARG A 77 7.09 -13.82 0.44
C ARG A 77 6.82 -14.66 1.69
N HIS A 78 6.18 -14.07 2.71
CA HIS A 78 5.85 -14.77 3.94
C HIS A 78 4.92 -15.97 3.67
N TRP A 79 3.89 -15.80 2.85
CA TRP A 79 3.03 -16.90 2.42
C TRP A 79 3.81 -18.01 1.71
N ALA A 80 4.71 -17.66 0.77
CA ALA A 80 5.51 -18.63 0.04
C ALA A 80 6.45 -19.44 0.95
N MET A 81 6.96 -18.82 2.02
CA MET A 81 7.81 -19.48 3.02
C MET A 81 7.01 -20.32 4.02
N ALA A 82 5.81 -19.88 4.42
CA ALA A 82 4.98 -20.56 5.41
C ALA A 82 4.11 -21.69 4.81
N GLY A 83 3.69 -21.55 3.55
CA GLY A 83 2.89 -22.56 2.82
C GLY A 83 1.46 -22.76 3.33
N GLN A 84 0.87 -21.79 4.03
CA GLN A 84 -0.47 -21.91 4.64
C GLN A 84 -1.48 -20.92 4.04
N GLY A 85 -2.70 -21.39 3.79
CA GLY A 85 -3.80 -20.58 3.27
C GLY A 85 -3.72 -20.29 1.77
N SER A 86 -4.75 -19.63 1.23
CA SER A 86 -4.80 -19.22 -0.19
C SER A 86 -4.05 -17.90 -0.40
N ALA A 87 -3.21 -17.82 -1.43
CA ALA A 87 -2.59 -16.58 -1.89
C ALA A 87 -3.45 -15.77 -2.86
N GLU A 88 -4.56 -16.32 -3.33
CA GLU A 88 -5.43 -15.69 -4.33
C GLU A 88 -5.81 -14.24 -3.95
N PRO A 89 -6.18 -13.91 -2.69
CA PRO A 89 -6.50 -12.53 -2.34
C PRO A 89 -5.30 -11.57 -2.42
N LEU A 90 -4.07 -12.05 -2.18
CA LEU A 90 -2.85 -11.25 -2.28
C LEU A 90 -2.53 -10.93 -3.75
N PHE A 91 -2.66 -11.92 -4.64
CA PHE A 91 -2.44 -11.72 -6.06
C PHE A 91 -3.52 -10.83 -6.71
N ALA A 92 -4.79 -10.99 -6.32
CA ALA A 92 -5.86 -10.09 -6.75
C ALA A 92 -5.59 -8.63 -6.32
N ALA A 93 -5.08 -8.41 -5.10
CA ALA A 93 -4.68 -7.07 -4.66
C ALA A 93 -3.48 -6.52 -5.45
N LEU A 94 -2.54 -7.35 -5.86
CA LEU A 94 -1.44 -6.95 -6.74
C LEU A 94 -1.93 -6.56 -8.16
N GLU A 95 -2.97 -7.22 -8.67
CA GLU A 95 -3.60 -6.83 -9.94
C GLU A 95 -4.31 -5.47 -9.84
N ASP A 96 -5.12 -5.26 -8.80
CA ASP A 96 -5.77 -3.97 -8.54
C ASP A 96 -4.73 -2.84 -8.32
N LEU A 97 -3.60 -3.14 -7.66
CA LEU A 97 -2.47 -2.22 -7.52
C LEU A 97 -1.84 -1.87 -8.87
N ARG A 98 -1.66 -2.85 -9.75
CA ARG A 98 -1.12 -2.63 -11.09
C ARG A 98 -2.05 -1.73 -11.91
N GLU A 99 -3.36 -1.94 -11.82
CA GLU A 99 -4.35 -1.04 -12.41
C GLU A 99 -4.23 0.38 -11.82
N ALA A 100 -4.16 0.51 -10.49
CA ALA A 100 -3.99 1.80 -9.82
C ALA A 100 -2.77 2.57 -10.35
N ARG A 101 -1.62 1.91 -10.51
CA ARG A 101 -0.41 2.56 -11.04
C ARG A 101 -0.58 3.14 -12.45
N GLN A 102 -1.43 2.54 -13.30
CA GLN A 102 -1.67 3.05 -14.65
C GLN A 102 -2.37 4.41 -14.66
N TRP A 103 -3.04 4.79 -13.56
CA TRP A 103 -3.76 6.05 -13.45
C TRP A 103 -2.93 7.20 -12.87
N THR A 104 -1.64 6.96 -12.54
CA THR A 104 -0.74 7.95 -11.92
C THR A 104 -0.65 9.26 -12.72
N ASP A 105 -0.73 9.19 -14.05
CA ASP A 105 -0.61 10.34 -14.96
C ASP A 105 -1.96 10.84 -15.50
N THR A 106 -3.08 10.35 -14.96
CA THR A 106 -4.44 10.71 -15.42
C THR A 106 -5.22 11.49 -14.36
N PRO A 107 -6.03 12.50 -14.76
CA PRO A 107 -6.66 13.41 -13.79
C PRO A 107 -7.94 12.90 -13.09
N VAL A 108 -8.56 11.78 -13.51
CA VAL A 108 -9.96 11.47 -13.10
C VAL A 108 -10.18 10.13 -12.36
N SER A 109 -9.14 9.36 -12.01
CA SER A 109 -9.39 8.00 -11.45
C SER A 109 -8.54 7.58 -10.26
N LYS A 110 -7.70 8.46 -9.69
CA LYS A 110 -6.79 8.08 -8.59
C LYS A 110 -7.51 7.64 -7.31
N PRO A 111 -8.45 8.42 -6.73
CA PRO A 111 -9.24 7.96 -5.58
C PRO A 111 -9.99 6.67 -5.87
N LEU A 112 -10.69 6.57 -7.00
CA LEU A 112 -11.50 5.39 -7.32
C LEU A 112 -10.66 4.11 -7.47
N ALA A 113 -9.50 4.20 -8.13
CA ALA A 113 -8.61 3.06 -8.27
C ALA A 113 -8.03 2.63 -6.91
N LEU A 114 -7.73 3.59 -6.05
CA LEU A 114 -7.25 3.33 -4.70
C LEU A 114 -8.36 2.75 -3.80
N GLU A 115 -9.59 3.23 -3.91
CA GLU A 115 -10.75 2.72 -3.19
C GLU A 115 -10.96 1.23 -3.51
N ARG A 116 -10.95 0.85 -4.80
CA ARG A 116 -11.05 -0.55 -5.23
C ARG A 116 -9.95 -1.42 -4.61
N LEU A 117 -8.71 -0.94 -4.63
CA LEU A 117 -7.57 -1.62 -4.02
C LEU A 117 -7.75 -1.77 -2.50
N LEU A 118 -8.15 -0.71 -1.79
CA LEU A 118 -8.38 -0.75 -0.35
C LEU A 118 -9.54 -1.67 0.03
N TRP A 119 -10.62 -1.70 -0.76
CA TRP A 119 -11.70 -2.68 -0.60
C TRP A 119 -11.21 -4.11 -0.73
N ARG A 120 -10.34 -4.39 -1.71
CA ARG A 120 -9.73 -5.71 -1.90
C ARG A 120 -8.93 -6.11 -0.67
N ILE A 121 -8.07 -5.23 -0.18
CA ILE A 121 -7.25 -5.48 1.01
C ILE A 121 -8.13 -5.68 2.24
N ASN A 122 -9.18 -4.87 2.42
CA ASN A 122 -10.14 -5.00 3.50
C ASN A 122 -10.89 -6.35 3.44
N ALA A 123 -11.20 -6.84 2.24
CA ALA A 123 -11.83 -8.14 2.05
C ALA A 123 -10.92 -9.34 2.39
N THR A 124 -9.61 -9.14 2.58
CA THR A 124 -8.71 -10.20 3.07
C THR A 124 -8.89 -10.50 4.57
N ALA A 125 -9.64 -9.66 5.29
CA ALA A 125 -9.93 -9.85 6.70
C ALA A 125 -10.73 -11.16 6.93
N PRO A 126 -10.24 -12.09 7.76
CA PRO A 126 -10.90 -13.39 7.96
C PRO A 126 -12.29 -13.31 8.61
N ASN A 127 -12.66 -12.16 9.18
CA ASN A 127 -13.88 -11.98 9.98
C ASN A 127 -15.03 -11.23 9.27
N ARG A 128 -14.97 -11.05 7.94
CA ARG A 128 -16.07 -10.42 7.21
C ARG A 128 -17.23 -11.40 7.08
N ARG A 129 -18.13 -11.43 8.07
CA ARG A 129 -19.43 -12.09 7.92
C ARG A 129 -20.18 -11.38 6.79
N PRO A 130 -20.77 -12.10 5.82
CA PRO A 130 -21.71 -11.50 4.90
C PRO A 130 -22.91 -11.02 5.71
N GLY A 131 -23.14 -9.71 5.68
CA GLY A 131 -24.40 -9.10 6.11
C GLY A 131 -25.48 -9.31 5.06
#